data_AF-A0A250AZK5-F1
#
_entry.id   AF-A0A250AZK5-F1
#
_cell.length_a   1.000
_cell.length_b   1.000
_cell.length_c   1.000
_cell.angle_alpha   90.00
_cell.angle_beta   90.00
_cell.angle_gamma   90.00
#
_symmetry.space_group_name_H-M   'P 1'
#
loop_
_entity.id
_entity.type
_entity.pdbx_description
1 polymer ?
#
loop_
_entity_poly.entity_id
_entity_poly.type
_entity_poly.pdbx_seq_one_letter_code
_entity_poly.pdbx_strand_id
1 'polypeptide(L)' 'MLNTINTKYLATYVSVTESIKRFKLSEKGVTAVEYGIVIAGVAAVVATVFGSGGTVATLLTNIFAKVTTSVTNSMATGTP' A
#
# COMPACT_ATOMS: atom_id res chain seq x y z
N MET A 1 32.77 27.19 36.55
CA MET A 1 33.24 26.12 35.65
C MET A 1 32.83 24.72 36.12
N LEU A 2 32.87 24.41 37.43
CA LEU A 2 32.39 23.14 38.01
C LEU A 2 30.90 22.82 37.73
N ASN A 3 30.03 23.83 37.75
CA ASN A 3 28.60 23.64 37.48
C ASN A 3 28.35 23.19 36.02
N THR A 4 29.05 23.81 35.06
CA THR A 4 28.95 23.49 33.62
C THR A 4 29.37 22.05 33.33
N ILE A 5 30.34 21.53 34.07
CA ILE A 5 30.82 20.15 33.93
C ILE A 5 29.80 19.16 34.50
N ASN A 6 29.26 19.40 35.70
CA ASN A 6 28.19 18.57 36.26
C ASN A 6 26.92 18.57 35.40
N THR A 7 26.54 19.72 34.82
CA THR A 7 25.40 19.80 33.91
C THR A 7 25.63 18.99 32.63
N LYS A 8 26.86 18.97 32.08
CA LYS A 8 27.17 18.16 30.89
C LYS A 8 27.07 16.66 31.19
N TYR A 9 27.63 16.18 32.30
CA TYR A 9 27.51 14.78 32.68
C TYR A 9 26.06 14.38 32.90
N LEU A 10 25.31 15.17 33.68
CA LEU A 10 23.89 14.91 33.94
C LEU A 10 23.06 14.94 32.64
N ALA A 11 23.31 15.91 31.76
CA ALA A 11 22.64 16.01 30.46
C ALA A 11 22.94 14.79 29.58
N THR A 12 24.17 14.27 29.59
CA THR A 12 24.53 13.06 28.85
C THR A 12 23.86 11.81 29.42
N TYR A 13 23.82 11.63 30.75
CA TYR A 13 23.10 10.52 31.39
C TYR A 13 21.61 10.55 31.07
N VAL A 14 20.99 11.74 31.14
CA VAL A 14 19.58 11.94 30.79
C VAL A 14 19.37 11.68 29.30
N SER A 15 20.23 12.19 28.40
CA SER A 15 20.05 12.00 26.95
C SER A 15 20.15 10.55 26.53
N VAL A 16 21.05 9.76 27.13
CA VAL A 16 21.18 8.33 26.83
C VAL A 16 19.96 7.56 27.35
N THR A 17 19.52 7.85 28.57
CA THR A 17 18.33 7.21 29.17
C THR A 17 17.06 7.55 28.39
N GLU A 18 16.87 8.81 28.02
CA GLU A 18 15.78 9.27 27.15
C GLU A 18 15.82 8.60 25.79
N SER A 19 17.01 8.45 25.18
CA SER A 19 17.15 7.78 23.87
C SER A 19 16.72 6.32 23.93
N ILE A 20 17.11 5.59 24.99
CA ILE A 20 16.71 4.19 25.21
C ILE A 20 15.21 4.08 25.48
N LYS A 21 14.65 5.00 26.29
CA LYS A 21 13.23 5.06 26.58
C LYS A 21 12.40 5.35 25.31
N ARG A 22 12.85 6.30 24.49
CA ARG A 22 12.26 6.63 23.18
C ARG A 22 12.41 5.51 22.17
N PHE A 23 13.48 4.72 22.23
CA PHE A 23 13.66 3.52 21.42
C PHE A 23 12.68 2.40 21.83
N LYS A 24 12.53 2.15 23.14
CA LYS A 24 11.57 1.16 23.66
C LYS A 24 10.11 1.56 23.42
N LEU A 25 9.82 2.87 23.45
CA LEU A 25 8.52 3.42 23.10
C LEU A 25 8.38 3.70 21.59
N SER A 26 9.40 3.38 20.77
CA SER A 26 9.35 3.62 19.34
C SER A 26 8.53 2.52 18.68
N GLU A 27 7.30 2.84 18.29
CA GLU A 27 6.42 1.95 17.51
C GLU A 27 6.85 1.84 16.04
N LYS A 28 7.95 2.49 15.64
CA LYS A 28 8.51 2.45 14.29
C LYS A 28 8.85 1.04 13.79
N GLY A 29 9.15 0.11 14.71
CA GLY A 29 9.42 -1.29 14.37
C GLY A 29 8.15 -2.14 14.20
N VAL A 30 7.11 -1.88 15.00
CA VAL A 30 5.83 -2.61 14.95
C VAL A 30 5.01 -2.17 13.75
N THR A 31 5.01 -0.86 13.45
CA THR A 31 4.37 -0.30 12.25
C THR A 31 4.92 -0.89 10.95
N ALA A 32 6.22 -1.21 10.86
CA ALA A 32 6.79 -1.80 9.65
C ALA A 32 6.22 -3.20 9.33
N VAL A 33 5.95 -4.02 10.35
CA VAL A 33 5.42 -5.38 10.17
C VAL A 33 3.92 -5.35 9.87
N GLU A 34 3.17 -4.45 10.51
CA GLU A 34 1.73 -4.28 10.28
C GLU A 34 1.45 -3.76 8.86
N TYR A 35 2.14 -2.71 8.42
CA TYR A 35 2.00 -2.25 7.04
C TYR A 35 2.53 -3.27 6.03
N GLY A 36 3.50 -4.10 6.41
CA GLY A 36 4.00 -5.20 5.58
C GLY A 36 2.91 -6.22 5.22
N ILE A 37 2.14 -6.70 6.20
CA ILE A 37 1.06 -7.65 5.93
C ILE A 37 -0.12 -7.00 5.20
N VAL A 38 -0.41 -5.73 5.47
CA VAL A 38 -1.45 -4.97 4.76
C VAL A 38 -1.09 -4.86 3.27
N ILE A 39 0.15 -4.50 2.94
CA ILE A 39 0.62 -4.40 1.54
C ILE A 39 0.54 -5.76 0.84
N ALA A 40 0.91 -6.85 1.53
CA ALA A 40 0.80 -8.21 0.96
C ALA A 40 -0.67 -8.57 0.66
N GLY A 41 -1.60 -8.26 1.56
CA GLY A 41 -3.03 -8.47 1.35
C GLY A 41 -3.58 -7.65 0.17
N VAL A 42 -3.22 -6.38 0.08
CA VAL A 42 -3.61 -5.51 -1.04
C VAL A 42 -3.04 -6.04 -2.36
N ALA A 43 -1.76 -6.46 -2.38
CA ALA A 43 -1.13 -7.02 -3.56
C ALA A 43 -1.84 -8.29 -4.06
N ALA A 44 -2.27 -9.17 -3.16
CA ALA A 44 -3.04 -10.36 -3.52
C ALA A 44 -4.38 -10.00 -4.17
N VAL A 45 -5.12 -9.04 -3.60
CA VAL A 45 -6.39 -8.58 -4.18
C VAL A 45 -6.17 -7.94 -5.55
N VAL A 46 -5.17 -7.07 -5.70
CA VAL A 46 -4.85 -6.45 -6.99
C VAL A 46 -4.48 -7.52 -8.03
N ALA A 47 -3.65 -8.51 -7.66
CA ALA A 47 -3.26 -9.58 -8.57
C ALA A 47 -4.46 -10.43 -9.04
N THR A 48 -5.45 -10.69 -8.18
CA THR A 48 -6.65 -11.44 -8.58
C THR A 48 -7.60 -10.64 -9.46
N VAL A 49 -7.78 -9.35 -9.18
CA VAL A 49 -8.71 -8.48 -9.91
C VAL A 49 -8.14 -8.07 -11.28
N PHE A 50 -6.85 -7.74 -11.32
CA PHE A 50 -6.17 -7.17 -12.49
C PHE A 50 -5.20 -8.13 -13.18
N GLY A 51 -4.96 -9.32 -12.62
CA GLY A 51 -4.13 -10.35 -13.26
C GLY A 51 -4.70 -10.83 -14.59
N SER A 52 -3.90 -11.56 -15.34
CA SER A 52 -4.33 -12.17 -16.60
C SER A 52 -5.52 -13.10 -16.36
N GLY A 53 -6.63 -12.86 -17.05
CA GLY A 53 -7.90 -13.58 -16.82
C GLY A 53 -8.68 -13.14 -15.58
N GLY A 54 -8.23 -12.08 -14.90
CA GLY A 54 -8.93 -11.50 -13.75
C GLY A 54 -10.28 -10.90 -14.11
N THR A 55 -11.03 -10.51 -13.07
CA THR A 55 -12.38 -9.99 -13.19
C THR A 55 -12.48 -8.82 -14.16
N VAL A 56 -11.53 -7.88 -14.11
CA VAL A 56 -11.54 -6.68 -14.96
C VAL A 56 -11.34 -7.03 -16.43
N ALA A 57 -10.38 -7.91 -16.73
CA ALA A 57 -10.10 -8.33 -18.11
C ALA A 57 -11.30 -9.05 -18.73
N THR A 58 -11.94 -9.93 -17.95
CA THR A 58 -13.14 -10.65 -18.38
C THR A 58 -14.31 -9.68 -18.60
N LEU A 59 -14.52 -8.73 -17.70
CA LEU A 59 -15.60 -7.75 -17.81
C LEU A 59 -15.42 -6.87 -19.06
N LEU A 60 -14.22 -6.33 -19.27
CA LEU A 60 -13.90 -5.51 -20.44
C LEU A 60 -14.10 -6.30 -21.73
N THR A 61 -13.59 -7.53 -21.80
CA THR A 61 -13.75 -8.40 -22.99
C THR A 61 -15.23 -8.62 -23.30
N ASN A 62 -16.05 -8.91 -22.28
CA ASN A 62 -17.48 -9.11 -22.46
C ASN A 62 -18.22 -7.84 -22.92
N ILE A 63 -17.85 -6.67 -22.37
CA ILE A 63 -18.44 -5.39 -22.77
C ILE A 63 -18.12 -5.13 -24.24
N PHE A 64 -16.85 -5.24 -24.64
CA PHE A 64 -16.46 -5.03 -26.04
C PHE A 64 -17.09 -6.06 -26.98
N ALA A 65 -17.19 -7.33 -26.58
CA ALA A 65 -17.87 -8.35 -27.38
C ALA A 65 -19.35 -8.01 -27.61
N LYS A 66 -20.06 -7.53 -26.58
CA LYS A 66 -21.45 -7.08 -26.70
C LYS A 66 -21.57 -5.87 -27.62
N VAL A 67 -20.70 -4.87 -27.47
CA VAL A 67 -20.70 -3.68 -28.33
C VAL A 67 -20.46 -4.07 -29.79
N THR A 68 -19.46 -4.91 -30.07
CA THR A 68 -19.18 -5.39 -31.42
C THR A 68 -20.36 -6.14 -32.02
N THR A 69 -21.04 -6.97 -31.22
CA THR A 69 -22.24 -7.70 -31.64
C THR A 69 -23.38 -6.74 -31.97
N SER A 70 -23.64 -5.75 -31.10
CA SER A 70 -24.66 -4.72 -31.35
C SER A 70 -24.38 -3.92 -32.62
N VAL A 71 -23.14 -3.46 -32.82
CA VAL A 71 -22.74 -2.70 -34.00
C VAL A 71 -22.89 -3.55 -35.27
N THR A 72 -22.37 -4.78 -35.27
CA THR A 72 -22.48 -5.70 -36.43
C THR A 72 -23.94 -5.97 -36.78
N ASN A 73 -24.79 -6.22 -35.79
CA ASN A 73 -26.22 -6.45 -36.00
C ASN A 73 -26.90 -5.20 -36.58
N SER A 74 -26.62 -4.01 -36.05
CA SER A 74 -27.14 -2.75 -36.60
C SER A 74 -26.70 -2.49 -38.04
N MET A 75 -25.45 -2.86 -38.39
CA MET A 75 -24.95 -2.77 -39.77
C MET A 75 -25.62 -3.80 -40.70
N ALA A 76 -25.83 -5.04 -40.24
CA ALA A 76 -26.49 -6.08 -41.03
C ALA A 76 -27.97 -5.77 -41.32
N THR A 77 -28.66 -5.12 -40.37
CA THR A 77 -30.04 -4.61 -40.58
C THR A 77 -30.12 -3.36 -41.46
N GLY A 78 -28.97 -2.78 -41.84
CA GLY A 78 -28.85 -1.61 -42.72
C GLY A 78 -28.47 -1.95 -44.16
N THR A 79 -28.61 -3.20 -44.58
CA THR A 79 -28.52 -3.57 -46.01
C THR A 79 -29.79 -3.07 -46.70
N PRO A 80 -29.72 -2.30 -47.80
CA PRO A 80 -30.91 -1.92 -48.58
C PRO A 80 -31.67 -3.12 -49.14
#